data_AF-A0A7Z6Y5J1-F1
#
_entry.id   AF-A0A7Z6Y5J1-F1
#
_cell.length_a   1.000
_cell.length_b   1.000
_cell.length_c   1.000
_cell.angle_alpha   90.00
_cell.angle_beta   90.00
_cell.angle_gamma   90.00
#
_symmetry.space_group_name_H-M   'P 1'
#
loop_
_entity.id
_entity.type
_entity.pdbx_description
1 polymer ?
#
loop_
_entity_poly.entity_id
_entity_poly.type
_entity_poly.pdbx_seq_one_letter_code
_entity_poly.pdbx_strand_id
1 'polypeptide(L)'
;MTSVNWAELAYDTVISVAKTHQEFTPDDIWKTGLPKPIEARALGGVMARAKREGIIEKTGRVQPTTQVESHGTDITIWKSLIFKPHPGAI
;
A
#
# COMPACT_ATOMS: atom_id res chain seq x y z
N MET A 1 0.62 -10.50 -26.77
CA MET A 1 -0.29 -9.61 -26.02
C MET A 1 -0.12 -9.93 -24.55
N THR A 2 0.75 -9.21 -23.84
CA THR A 2 0.93 -9.41 -22.40
C THR A 2 -0.21 -8.73 -21.67
N SER A 3 -1.18 -9.52 -21.21
CA SER A 3 -2.24 -9.08 -20.31
C SER A 3 -1.62 -8.30 -19.17
N VAL A 4 -1.97 -7.01 -19.04
CA VAL A 4 -1.52 -6.17 -17.94
C VAL A 4 -2.10 -6.77 -16.66
N ASN A 5 -1.26 -7.47 -15.89
CA ASN A 5 -1.74 -8.16 -14.70
C ASN A 5 -1.99 -7.09 -13.63
N TRP A 6 -3.24 -6.88 -13.25
CA TRP A 6 -3.61 -5.86 -12.26
C TRP A 6 -2.79 -5.99 -10.97
N ALA A 7 -2.48 -7.22 -10.57
CA ALA A 7 -1.65 -7.50 -9.40
C ALA A 7 -0.23 -6.92 -9.51
N GLU A 8 0.37 -6.92 -10.71
CA GLU A 8 1.70 -6.33 -10.93
C GLU A 8 1.63 -4.80 -10.89
N LEU A 9 0.59 -4.20 -11.49
CA LEU A 9 0.36 -2.75 -11.42
C LEU A 9 0.14 -2.28 -9.97
N ALA A 10 -0.69 -3.02 -9.22
CA ALA A 10 -0.92 -2.79 -7.80
C ALA A 10 0.37 -2.92 -6.99
N TYR A 11 1.19 -3.94 -7.30
CA TYR A 11 2.46 -4.16 -6.63
C TYR A 11 3.45 -3.01 -6.87
N ASP A 12 3.56 -2.54 -8.12
CA ASP A 12 4.40 -1.38 -8.45
C ASP A 12 3.92 -0.12 -7.73
N THR A 13 2.61 0.07 -7.65
CA THR A 13 2.00 1.18 -6.91
C THR A 13 2.35 1.11 -5.42
N VAL A 14 2.24 -0.07 -4.80
CA VAL A 14 2.66 -0.30 -3.40
C VAL A 14 4.12 0.05 -3.19
N ILE A 15 5.00 -0.36 -4.11
CA ILE A 15 6.43 -0.03 -4.04
C ILE A 15 6.66 1.47 -4.16
N SER A 16 5.97 2.14 -5.08
CA SER A 16 6.07 3.59 -5.28
C SER A 16 5.69 4.35 -4.00
N VAL A 17 4.54 4.01 -3.40
CA VAL A 17 4.08 4.59 -2.13
C VAL A 17 5.07 4.27 -1.00
N ALA A 18 5.57 3.03 -0.93
CA ALA A 18 6.55 2.64 0.08
C ALA A 18 7.88 3.41 -0.05
N LYS A 19 8.28 3.83 -1.25
CA LYS A 19 9.48 4.64 -1.44
C LYS A 19 9.31 6.08 -0.97
N THR A 20 8.11 6.63 -1.07
CA THR A 20 7.82 8.03 -0.72
C THR A 20 7.28 8.23 0.70
N HIS A 21 6.64 7.21 1.28
CA HIS A 21 6.04 7.24 2.61
C HIS A 21 6.68 6.19 3.53
N GLN A 22 7.10 6.63 4.73
CA GLN A 22 7.58 5.71 5.77
C GLN A 22 6.45 4.84 6.32
N GLU A 23 5.25 5.40 6.46
CA GLU A 23 4.04 4.70 6.91
C GLU A 23 2.90 5.07 5.96
N PHE A 24 2.11 4.08 5.55
CA PHE A 24 1.00 4.26 4.64
C PHE A 24 -0.08 3.20 4.89
N THR A 25 -1.25 3.44 4.32
CA THR A 25 -2.41 2.56 4.46
C THR A 25 -2.89 2.06 3.09
N PRO A 26 -3.77 1.05 3.04
CA PRO A 26 -4.45 0.67 1.81
C PRO A 26 -5.16 1.87 1.15
N ASP A 27 -5.61 2.83 1.95
CA ASP A 27 -6.27 4.04 1.46
C ASP A 27 -5.34 4.92 0.62
N ASP A 28 -4.09 5.09 1.07
CA ASP A 28 -3.08 5.84 0.32
C ASP A 28 -2.80 5.22 -1.04
N ILE A 29 -2.82 3.89 -1.12
CA ILE A 29 -2.70 3.16 -2.39
C ILE A 29 -3.91 3.43 -3.29
N TRP A 30 -5.13 3.39 -2.76
CA TRP A 30 -6.33 3.73 -3.54
C TRP A 30 -6.33 5.18 -4.03
N LYS A 31 -5.83 6.11 -3.21
CA LYS A 31 -5.70 7.54 -3.56
C LYS A 31 -4.77 7.79 -4.74
N THR A 32 -3.84 6.88 -5.06
CA THR A 32 -3.00 7.01 -6.25
C THR A 32 -3.77 6.91 -7.58
N GLY A 33 -5.04 6.49 -7.54
CA GLY A 33 -5.84 6.24 -8.74
C GLY A 33 -5.67 4.83 -9.30
N LEU A 34 -5.15 3.89 -8.50
CA LEU A 34 -5.09 2.48 -8.87
C LEU A 34 -6.49 1.99 -9.30
N PRO A 35 -6.64 1.38 -10.49
CA PRO A 35 -7.94 0.92 -10.95
C PRO A 35 -8.55 -0.06 -9.96
N LYS A 36 -9.87 0.00 -9.74
CA LYS A 36 -10.54 -0.94 -8.85
C LYS A 36 -10.44 -2.37 -9.43
N PRO A 37 -9.90 -3.34 -8.69
CA PRO A 37 -9.88 -4.73 -9.12
C PRO A 37 -11.30 -5.29 -9.18
N ILE A 38 -11.47 -6.38 -9.92
CA ILE A 38 -12.72 -7.16 -9.91
C ILE A 38 -13.03 -7.63 -8.48
N GLU A 39 -11.99 -7.94 -7.70
CA GLU A 39 -12.11 -8.31 -6.29
C GLU A 39 -11.29 -7.36 -5.42
N ALA A 40 -11.94 -6.57 -4.56
CA ALA A 40 -11.27 -5.66 -3.62
C ALA A 40 -10.23 -6.37 -2.72
N ARG A 41 -10.39 -7.67 -2.50
CA ARG A 41 -9.46 -8.52 -1.74
C ARG A 41 -8.13 -8.79 -2.45
N ALA A 42 -8.03 -8.52 -3.76
CA ALA A 42 -6.81 -8.69 -4.53
C ALA A 42 -5.66 -7.83 -3.98
N LEU A 43 -5.96 -6.61 -3.51
CA LEU A 43 -4.95 -5.74 -2.89
C LEU A 43 -4.35 -6.39 -1.63
N GLY A 44 -5.16 -7.10 -0.83
CA GLY A 44 -4.68 -7.81 0.34
C GLY A 44 -3.62 -8.86 0.01
N GLY A 45 -3.77 -9.56 -1.12
CA GLY A 45 -2.78 -10.51 -1.62
C GLY A 45 -1.47 -9.84 -2.05
N VAL A 46 -1.57 -8.68 -2.71
CA VAL A 46 -0.40 -7.87 -3.12
C VAL A 46 0.36 -7.34 -1.90
N MET A 47 -0.35 -6.84 -0.89
CA MET A 47 0.25 -6.38 0.37
C MET A 47 0.92 -7.53 1.13
N ALA A 48 0.29 -8.72 1.16
CA ALA A 48 0.87 -9.90 1.76
C ALA A 48 2.16 -10.35 1.05
N ARG A 49 2.19 -10.27 -0.29
CA ARG A 49 3.40 -10.51 -1.09
C ARG A 49 4.49 -9.50 -0.73
N ALA A 50 4.19 -8.20 -0.77
CA ALA A 50 5.17 -7.14 -0.42
C ALA A 50 5.73 -7.31 0.99
N LYS A 51 4.90 -7.76 1.95
CA LYS A 51 5.36 -8.10 3.30
C LYS A 51 6.35 -9.26 3.30
N ARG A 52 6.02 -10.34 2.58
CA ARG A 52 6.87 -11.54 2.49
C ARG A 52 8.22 -11.23 1.85
N GLU A 53 8.24 -10.33 0.87
CA GLU A 53 9.47 -9.87 0.20
C GLU A 53 10.28 -8.85 1.04
N GLY A 54 9.81 -8.48 2.24
CA GLY A 54 10.52 -7.53 3.11
C GLY A 54 10.46 -6.07 2.64
N ILE A 55 9.46 -5.71 1.83
CA ILE A 55 9.27 -4.32 1.35
C ILE A 55 8.51 -3.50 2.38
N ILE A 56 7.52 -4.13 3.03
CA ILE A 56 6.64 -3.51 4.01
C ILE A 56 6.48 -4.39 5.24
N GLU A 57 6.13 -3.79 6.36
CA GLU A 57 5.90 -4.47 7.63
C GLU A 57 4.57 -4.03 8.26
N LYS A 58 3.90 -4.96 8.95
CA LYS A 58 2.73 -4.61 9.76
C LYS A 58 3.22 -3.86 10.99
N THR A 59 2.78 -2.62 11.16
CA THR A 59 3.07 -1.85 12.39
C THR A 59 2.36 -2.39 13.63
N GLY A 60 1.31 -3.20 13.43
CA GLY A 60 0.36 -3.58 14.49
C GLY A 60 -0.61 -2.46 14.87
N ARG A 61 -0.49 -1.28 14.25
CA ARG A 61 -1.37 -0.14 14.43
C ARG A 61 -2.47 -0.17 13.37
N VAL A 62 -3.65 0.29 13.78
CA VAL A 62 -4.77 0.58 12.90
C VAL A 62 -5.09 2.07 13.03
N GLN A 63 -5.56 2.67 11.94
CA GLN A 63 -6.14 4.01 11.98
C GLN A 63 -7.55 3.97 11.40
N PRO A 64 -8.47 4.84 11.83
CA PRO A 64 -9.76 4.97 11.17
C PRO A 64 -9.54 5.40 9.72
N THR A 65 -10.24 4.74 8.80
CA THR A 65 -10.19 5.13 7.38
C THR A 65 -10.62 6.57 7.16
N THR A 66 -9.93 7.27 6.26
CA THR A 66 -10.32 8.62 5.85
C THR A 66 -11.45 8.62 4.80
N GLN A 67 -11.86 7.44 4.31
CA GLN A 67 -12.99 7.32 3.38
C GLN A 67 -14.32 7.45 4.13
N VAL A 68 -15.07 8.49 3.79
CA VAL A 68 -16.42 8.77 4.30
C VAL A 68 -17.36 7.57 4.10
N GLU A 69 -17.18 6.83 3.00
CA GLU A 69 -18.00 5.67 2.63
C GLU A 69 -17.83 4.46 3.56
N SER A 70 -16.72 4.37 4.29
CA SER A 70 -16.35 3.19 5.07
C SER A 70 -16.69 3.31 6.56
N HIS A 71 -17.51 4.30 6.96
CA HIS A 71 -18.01 4.47 8.33
C HIS A 71 -16.91 4.44 9.43
N GLY A 72 -15.69 4.88 9.11
CA GLY A 72 -14.58 4.90 10.08
C GLY A 72 -13.99 3.52 10.39
N THR A 73 -14.17 2.51 9.51
CA THR A 73 -13.55 1.19 9.67
C THR A 73 -12.04 1.30 9.88
N ASP A 74 -11.53 0.57 10.87
CA ASP A 74 -10.09 0.49 11.17
C ASP A 74 -9.31 -0.14 10.00
N ILE A 75 -8.39 0.62 9.43
CA ILE A 75 -7.45 0.15 8.40
C ILE A 75 -6.05 -0.03 9.00
N THR A 76 -5.40 -1.13 8.65
CA THR A 76 -4.04 -1.43 9.13
C THR A 76 -3.03 -0.46 8.52
N ILE A 77 -2.17 0.09 9.37
CA ILE A 77 -1.03 0.91 8.97
C ILE A 77 0.14 -0.01 8.63
N TRP A 78 0.71 0.20 7.45
CA TRP A 78 1.89 -0.51 6.97
C TRP A 78 3.09 0.42 7.02
N LYS A 79 4.21 -0.12 7.47
CA LYS A 79 5.49 0.58 7.49
C LYS A 79 6.32 0.14 6.29
N SER A 80 6.85 1.09 5.55
CA SER A 80 7.82 0.83 4.50
C SER A 80 9.19 0.53 5.09
N LEU A 81 9.82 -0.53 4.60
CA LEU A 81 11.21 -0.89 4.91
C LEU A 81 12.19 -0.38 3.85
N ILE A 82 11.67 0.02 2.69
CA ILE A 82 12.47 0.55 1.57
C ILE A 82 12.44 2.08 1.47
N PHE A 83 11.71 2.73 2.37
CA PHE A 83 11.69 4.18 2.49
C PHE A 83 13.11 4.66 2.80
N LYS A 84 13.71 5.37 1.85
CA LYS A 84 14.99 6.04 2.05
C LYS A 84 14.69 7.51 2.35
N PRO A 85 14.68 7.95 3.62
CA PRO A 85 14.75 9.38 3.88
C PRO A 85 16.06 9.85 3.23
N HIS A 86 15.98 10.87 2.38
CA HIS A 86 17.15 11.44 1.73
C HIS A 86 18.23 11.70 2.81
N PRO A 87 19.41 11.05 2.75
CA PRO A 87 20.43 11.18 3.79
C PRO A 87 21.21 12.51 3.67
N GLY A 88 20.52 13.62 3.44
CA GLY A 88 21.13 14.86 2.95
C GLY A 88 20.51 16.16 3.49
N ALA A 89 20.21 16.21 4.79
CA ALA A 89 20.02 17.48 5.48
C ALA A 89 20.76 17.43 6.81
N ILE A 90 22.09 17.54 6.74
CA ILE A 90 22.95 18.06 7.80
C ILE A 90 23.68 19.28 7.26
#